data_AF-A0A8R1IQH9-F1
#
_entry.id   AF-A0A8R1IQH9-F1
#
_cell.length_a   1.000
_cell.length_b   1.000
_cell.length_c   1.000
_cell.angle_alpha   90.00
_cell.angle_beta   90.00
_cell.angle_gamma   90.00
#
_symmetry.space_group_name_H-M   'P 1'
#
loop_
_entity.id
_entity.type
_entity.pdbx_description
1 polymer ?
#
loop_
_entity_poly.entity_id
_entity_poly.type
_entity_poly.pdbx_seq_one_letter_code
_entity_poly.pdbx_strand_id
1 'polypeptide(L)'
;MVDVIDDRFYARKSEIFAKKHFVPHSNFYDLEGIVKKGKLSAPINVTIFFGKNSEDVADIKENELLLEVEENSPVGTVVGVVLNSKYSKYRLVDPACGLLIDQDGVIRTTTLFDREKMSLLKTKMIEPAANRIWDVLVLIGDVNDNNQK
;
A
#
# COMPACT_ATOMS: atom_id res chain seq x y z
N MET A 1 21.94 3.06 6.55
CA MET A 1 21.31 3.15 7.88
C MET A 1 20.01 3.91 7.71
N VAL A 2 18.91 3.36 8.19
CA VAL A 2 17.61 4.05 8.22
C VAL A 2 17.48 4.70 9.59
N ASP A 3 17.19 5.99 9.62
CA ASP A 3 16.75 6.74 10.79
C ASP A 3 15.30 7.16 10.54
N VAL A 4 14.39 6.93 11.49
CA VAL A 4 13.01 7.48 11.42
C VAL A 4 12.88 8.62 12.42
N ILE A 5 12.17 9.68 12.04
CA ILE A 5 11.94 10.86 12.86
C ILE A 5 10.50 10.78 13.36
N ASP A 6 10.29 10.13 14.51
CA ASP A 6 8.95 9.95 15.05
C ASP A 6 8.94 9.81 16.59
N ASP A 7 7.86 10.30 17.20
CA ASP A 7 7.68 10.27 18.65
C ASP A 7 7.32 8.89 19.19
N ARG A 8 6.83 8.00 18.34
CA ARG A 8 6.30 6.67 18.66
C ARG A 8 7.14 5.54 18.08
N PHE A 9 7.99 5.81 17.09
CA PHE A 9 8.89 4.83 16.49
C PHE A 9 10.36 5.25 16.56
N TYR A 10 11.26 4.28 16.48
CA TYR A 10 12.69 4.52 16.32
C TYR A 10 13.31 3.44 15.44
N ALA A 11 14.39 3.77 14.75
CA ALA A 11 15.11 2.81 13.93
C ALA A 11 16.43 2.42 14.59
N ARG A 12 16.79 1.13 14.52
CA ARG A 12 18.06 0.60 15.01
C ARG A 12 18.50 -0.54 14.11
N LYS A 13 19.74 -0.51 13.62
CA LYS A 13 20.30 -1.56 12.74
C LYS A 13 19.45 -1.87 11.50
N SER A 14 18.78 -0.88 10.93
CA SER A 14 17.86 -1.01 9.77
C SER A 14 16.52 -1.70 10.08
N GLU A 15 16.19 -1.89 11.34
CA GLU A 15 14.86 -2.31 11.79
C GLU A 15 14.13 -1.13 12.44
N ILE A 16 12.81 -1.08 12.30
CA ILE A 16 11.95 -0.05 12.92
C ILE A 16 11.22 -0.69 14.10
N PHE A 17 11.28 -0.03 15.25
CA PHE A 17 10.68 -0.48 16.49
C PHE A 17 9.65 0.53 16.99
N ALA A 18 8.53 0.03 17.50
CA ALA A 18 7.61 0.85 18.27
C ALA A 18 8.19 1.15 19.67
N LYS A 19 8.00 2.37 20.16
CA LYS A 19 8.27 2.72 21.57
C LYS A 19 7.21 2.09 22.46
N LYS A 20 7.57 1.90 23.74
CA LYS A 20 6.73 1.17 24.71
C LYS A 20 5.30 1.77 24.76
N HIS A 21 4.29 0.91 24.78
CA HIS A 21 2.85 1.27 24.84
C HIS A 21 2.27 1.97 23.60
N PHE A 22 2.91 1.86 22.44
CA PHE A 22 2.26 2.28 21.20
C PHE A 22 0.99 1.45 20.94
N VAL A 23 -0.14 2.14 20.75
CA VAL A 23 -1.40 1.55 20.29
C VAL A 23 -1.84 2.31 19.03
N PRO A 24 -2.04 1.63 17.89
CA PRO A 24 -2.48 2.28 16.67
C PRO A 24 -3.93 2.74 16.81
N HIS A 25 -4.20 3.98 16.42
CA HIS A 25 -5.54 4.59 16.40
C HIS A 25 -6.14 4.63 14.98
N SER A 26 -5.38 4.15 14.00
CA SER A 26 -5.71 4.06 12.58
C SER A 26 -5.04 2.79 12.05
N ASN A 27 -5.59 2.22 10.97
CA ASN A 27 -4.97 1.08 10.32
C ASN A 27 -3.62 1.45 9.72
N PHE A 28 -3.43 2.71 9.31
CA PHE A 28 -2.19 3.20 8.71
C PHE A 28 -1.50 4.23 9.59
N TYR A 29 -0.18 4.24 9.54
CA TYR A 29 0.66 5.26 10.15
C TYR A 29 1.83 5.57 9.23
N ASP A 30 1.93 6.82 8.81
CA ASP A 30 2.99 7.28 7.92
C ASP A 30 4.10 7.91 8.78
N LEU A 31 5.33 7.47 8.55
CA LEU A 31 6.56 7.95 9.19
C LEU A 31 7.42 8.69 8.17
N GLU A 32 8.09 9.74 8.61
CA GLU A 32 9.20 10.34 7.86
C GLU A 32 10.52 9.77 8.36
N GLY A 33 11.46 9.54 7.43
CA GLY A 33 12.78 9.01 7.75
C GLY A 33 13.86 9.50 6.80
N ILE A 34 15.09 9.11 7.10
CA ILE A 34 16.27 9.40 6.31
C ILE A 34 17.09 8.12 6.16
N VAL A 35 17.46 7.78 4.93
CA VAL A 35 18.42 6.73 4.62
C VAL A 35 19.80 7.35 4.41
N LYS A 36 20.81 6.84 5.12
CA LYS A 36 22.21 7.30 5.04
C LYS A 36 23.14 6.22 4.48
N LYS A 37 24.05 6.63 3.59
CA LYS A 37 25.20 5.83 3.09
C LYS A 37 26.47 6.69 3.15
N GLY A 38 27.26 6.50 4.21
CA GLY A 38 28.42 7.37 4.47
C GLY A 38 27.99 8.80 4.77
N LYS A 39 28.45 9.78 3.97
CA LYS A 39 28.05 11.19 4.07
C LYS A 39 26.76 11.53 3.30
N LEU A 40 26.26 10.61 2.47
CA LEU A 40 25.05 10.81 1.68
C LEU A 40 23.82 10.50 2.51
N SER A 41 22.76 11.30 2.34
CA SER A 41 21.46 11.11 2.98
C SER A 41 20.32 11.42 2.01
N ALA A 42 19.23 10.65 2.07
CA ALA A 42 18.00 10.90 1.32
C ALA A 42 16.77 10.75 2.24
N PRO A 43 15.76 11.64 2.14
CA PRO A 43 14.51 11.48 2.86
C PRO A 43 13.70 10.30 2.32
N ILE A 44 12.92 9.65 3.17
CA ILE A 44 12.00 8.57 2.82
C ILE A 44 10.69 8.72 3.60
N ASN A 45 9.61 8.20 3.03
CA ASN A 45 8.35 7.98 3.72
C ASN A 45 8.19 6.48 3.97
N VAL A 46 7.81 6.10 5.19
CA VAL A 46 7.54 4.72 5.57
C VAL A 46 6.09 4.62 6.04
N THR A 47 5.25 3.92 5.29
CA THR A 47 3.90 3.58 5.74
C THR A 47 3.93 2.27 6.51
N ILE A 48 3.56 2.32 7.78
CA ILE A 48 3.26 1.12 8.59
C ILE A 48 1.77 0.85 8.52
N PHE A 49 1.45 -0.43 8.34
CA PHE A 49 0.09 -0.92 8.34
C PHE A 49 -0.10 -1.88 9.53
N PHE A 50 -1.14 -1.66 10.31
CA PHE A 50 -1.44 -2.41 11.54
C PHE A 50 -2.67 -3.32 11.44
N GLY A 51 -3.33 -3.37 10.27
CA GLY A 51 -4.63 -4.00 10.14
C GLY A 51 -5.70 -3.33 11.03
N LYS A 52 -6.83 -4.02 11.25
CA LYS A 52 -7.86 -3.60 12.23
C LYS A 52 -7.55 -4.21 13.61
N ASN A 53 -7.58 -3.39 14.66
CA ASN A 53 -7.48 -3.84 16.06
C ASN A 53 -8.57 -4.89 16.37
N SER A 54 -8.19 -6.15 16.54
CA SER A 54 -9.09 -7.27 16.82
C SER A 54 -9.17 -7.54 18.33
N GLU A 55 -10.16 -6.97 19.01
CA GLU A 55 -10.65 -7.54 20.28
C GLU A 55 -11.83 -8.53 20.07
N ASP A 56 -12.32 -8.70 18.85
CA ASP A 56 -13.31 -9.73 18.51
C ASP A 56 -12.64 -10.86 17.68
N VAL A 57 -12.13 -11.87 18.39
CA VAL A 57 -11.47 -13.04 17.79
C VAL A 57 -12.50 -14.09 17.40
N ALA A 58 -12.67 -14.31 16.08
CA ALA A 58 -12.72 -15.61 15.39
C ALA A 58 -13.32 -15.48 13.98
N ASP A 59 -12.62 -14.87 13.02
CA ASP A 59 -12.69 -15.18 11.57
C ASP A 59 -11.98 -14.17 10.65
N ILE A 60 -11.54 -13.03 11.17
CA ILE A 60 -10.95 -11.97 10.34
C ILE A 60 -9.44 -12.19 10.23
N LYS A 61 -9.02 -13.11 9.36
CA LYS A 61 -7.71 -12.96 8.71
C LYS A 61 -7.82 -11.77 7.76
N GLU A 62 -7.29 -10.64 8.19
CA GLU A 62 -6.73 -9.53 7.41
C GLU A 62 -6.95 -9.66 5.90
N ASN A 63 -7.94 -8.94 5.39
CA ASN A 63 -8.29 -8.94 3.96
C ASN A 63 -7.45 -7.88 3.26
N GLU A 64 -6.14 -8.05 3.31
CA GLU A 64 -5.18 -7.11 2.77
C GLU A 64 -4.67 -7.65 1.44
N LEU A 65 -4.66 -6.80 0.42
CA LEU A 65 -4.10 -7.13 -0.89
C LEU A 65 -3.00 -6.11 -1.21
N LEU A 66 -1.75 -6.55 -1.07
CA LEU A 66 -0.59 -5.79 -1.49
C LEU A 66 -0.24 -6.15 -2.94
N LEU A 67 -0.17 -5.12 -3.77
CA LEU A 67 0.21 -5.20 -5.18
C LEU A 67 1.31 -4.19 -5.46
N GLU A 68 1.92 -4.31 -6.63
CA GLU A 68 2.96 -3.40 -7.10
C GLU A 68 2.73 -3.11 -8.58
N VAL A 69 3.01 -1.87 -8.99
CA VAL A 69 3.05 -1.46 -10.39
C VAL A 69 4.14 -0.42 -10.57
N GLU A 70 4.88 -0.50 -11.66
CA GLU A 70 5.88 0.51 -12.02
C GLU A 70 5.18 1.82 -12.42
N GLU A 71 5.74 2.96 -12.03
CA GLU A 71 5.28 4.25 -12.55
C GLU A 71 5.39 4.33 -14.08
N ASN A 72 4.62 5.24 -14.69
CA ASN A 72 4.51 5.39 -16.14
C ASN A 72 4.06 4.13 -16.90
N SER A 73 3.71 3.04 -16.21
CA SER A 73 3.10 1.86 -16.81
C SER A 73 1.89 2.26 -17.65
N PRO A 74 1.78 1.79 -18.91
CA PRO A 74 0.67 2.15 -19.78
C PRO A 74 -0.69 1.85 -19.15
N VAL A 75 -1.70 2.65 -19.50
CA VAL A 75 -3.09 2.37 -19.13
C VAL A 75 -3.48 0.96 -19.61
N GLY A 76 -4.10 0.17 -18.74
CA GLY A 76 -4.46 -1.22 -18.98
C GLY A 76 -3.45 -2.25 -18.48
N THR A 77 -2.32 -1.79 -17.91
CA THR A 77 -1.31 -2.66 -17.28
C THR A 77 -1.94 -3.47 -16.15
N VAL A 78 -1.65 -4.77 -16.12
CA VAL A 78 -2.12 -5.66 -15.06
C VAL A 78 -1.33 -5.39 -13.79
N VAL A 79 -2.03 -5.06 -12.71
CA VAL A 79 -1.48 -4.78 -11.37
C VAL A 79 -1.61 -6.01 -10.47
N GLY A 80 -2.63 -6.84 -10.71
CA GLY A 80 -2.88 -8.05 -9.93
C GLY A 80 -4.09 -8.81 -10.42
N VAL A 81 -4.31 -9.99 -9.83
CA VAL A 81 -5.47 -10.83 -10.11
C VAL A 81 -6.04 -11.34 -8.79
N VAL A 82 -7.35 -11.23 -8.62
CA VAL A 82 -8.10 -11.85 -7.52
C VAL A 82 -9.03 -12.91 -8.09
N LEU A 83 -9.19 -14.02 -7.35
CA LEU A 83 -10.04 -15.11 -7.80
C LEU A 83 -11.51 -14.75 -7.63
N ASN A 84 -12.19 -14.43 -8.74
CA ASN A 84 -13.62 -14.18 -8.74
C ASN A 84 -14.40 -15.47 -8.41
N SER A 85 -15.39 -15.35 -7.55
CA SER A 85 -16.41 -16.39 -7.42
C SER A 85 -17.35 -16.35 -8.64
N LYS A 86 -17.91 -17.50 -9.03
CA LYS A 86 -18.85 -17.59 -10.16
C LYS A 86 -20.13 -16.75 -9.99
N TYR A 87 -20.47 -16.40 -8.75
CA TYR A 87 -21.75 -15.77 -8.39
C TYR A 87 -21.59 -14.34 -7.84
N SER A 88 -20.37 -13.86 -7.67
CA SER A 88 -20.10 -12.55 -7.11
C SER A 88 -18.78 -12.01 -7.63
N LYS A 89 -18.83 -10.76 -8.09
CA LYS A 89 -17.70 -10.04 -8.66
C LYS A 89 -17.20 -9.04 -7.65
N TYR A 90 -15.88 -8.96 -7.52
CA TYR A 90 -15.26 -7.92 -6.74
C TYR A 90 -15.53 -6.55 -7.36
N ARG A 91 -15.54 -5.52 -6.53
CA ARG A 91 -15.67 -4.12 -6.99
C ARG A 91 -14.78 -3.20 -6.17
N LEU A 92 -14.13 -2.25 -6.84
CA LEU A 92 -13.44 -1.16 -6.14
C LEU A 92 -14.48 -0.22 -5.51
N VAL A 93 -14.16 0.30 -4.32
CA VAL A 93 -15.02 1.25 -3.60
C VAL A 93 -14.95 2.62 -4.25
N ASP A 94 -13.73 3.06 -4.60
CA ASP A 94 -13.50 4.29 -5.33
C ASP A 94 -13.13 3.99 -6.79
N PRO A 95 -14.04 4.22 -7.76
CA PRO A 95 -13.74 3.99 -9.17
C PRO A 95 -12.78 5.03 -9.78
N ALA A 96 -12.51 6.13 -9.08
CA ALA A 96 -11.59 7.18 -9.53
C ALA A 96 -10.15 6.97 -9.02
N CYS A 97 -9.88 5.88 -8.27
CA CYS A 97 -8.58 5.63 -7.66
C CYS A 97 -7.45 5.25 -8.65
N GLY A 98 -7.70 5.30 -9.97
CA GLY A 98 -6.71 4.96 -10.99
C GLY A 98 -6.60 3.46 -11.31
N LEU A 99 -7.51 2.64 -10.77
CA LEU A 99 -7.61 1.21 -11.04
C LEU A 99 -9.00 0.82 -11.54
N LEU A 100 -9.07 -0.28 -12.29
CA LEU A 100 -10.28 -1.00 -12.60
C LEU A 100 -10.10 -2.48 -12.22
N ILE A 101 -11.20 -3.15 -11.88
CA ILE A 101 -11.23 -4.62 -11.78
C ILE A 101 -12.24 -5.15 -12.80
N ASP A 102 -11.80 -6.04 -13.67
CA ASP A 102 -12.64 -6.61 -14.71
C ASP A 102 -13.46 -7.82 -14.22
N GLN A 103 -14.24 -8.40 -15.13
CA GLN A 103 -15.16 -9.48 -14.81
C GLN A 103 -14.46 -10.79 -14.44
N ASP A 104 -13.17 -10.93 -14.78
CA ASP A 104 -12.35 -12.10 -14.49
C ASP A 104 -11.51 -11.90 -13.21
N GLY A 105 -11.59 -10.71 -12.61
CA GLY A 105 -10.90 -10.37 -11.36
C GLY A 105 -9.49 -9.83 -11.62
N VAL A 106 -9.19 -9.43 -12.86
CA VAL A 106 -7.92 -8.80 -13.20
C VAL A 106 -8.01 -7.31 -12.89
N ILE A 107 -7.08 -6.84 -12.07
CA ILE A 107 -6.95 -5.44 -11.69
C ILE A 107 -5.99 -4.77 -12.66
N ARG A 108 -6.42 -3.66 -13.27
CA ARG A 108 -5.64 -2.93 -14.27
C ARG A 108 -5.58 -1.44 -13.98
N THR A 109 -4.52 -0.79 -14.42
CA THR A 109 -4.39 0.67 -14.37
C THR A 109 -5.39 1.35 -15.31
N THR A 110 -6.00 2.45 -14.85
CA THR A 110 -6.82 3.36 -15.68
C THR A 110 -6.14 4.69 -15.94
N THR A 111 -5.04 4.96 -15.26
CA THR A 111 -4.22 6.16 -15.38
C THR A 111 -2.74 5.79 -15.39
N LEU A 112 -1.90 6.74 -15.80
CA LEU A 112 -0.47 6.69 -15.50
C LEU A 112 -0.27 7.08 -14.04
N PHE A 113 0.49 6.28 -13.30
CA PHE A 113 0.97 6.64 -11.98
C PHE A 113 2.33 7.33 -12.11
N ASP A 114 2.58 8.25 -11.20
CA ASP A 114 3.79 9.05 -11.09
C ASP A 114 4.22 8.93 -9.62
N ARG A 115 5.39 8.34 -9.39
CA ARG A 115 5.82 7.98 -8.04
C ARG A 115 6.14 9.23 -7.22
N GLU A 116 6.70 10.27 -7.83
CA GLU A 116 6.99 11.54 -7.17
C GLU A 116 5.71 12.20 -6.64
N LYS A 117 4.57 11.97 -7.29
CA LYS A 117 3.25 12.42 -6.80
C LYS A 117 2.65 11.47 -5.77
N MET A 118 2.75 10.16 -5.99
CA MET A 118 2.12 9.14 -5.15
C MET A 118 2.91 7.83 -5.20
N SER A 119 3.61 7.51 -4.11
CA SER A 119 4.39 6.28 -3.98
C SER A 119 3.58 5.07 -3.50
N LEU A 120 2.39 5.30 -2.92
CA LEU A 120 1.50 4.26 -2.43
C LEU A 120 0.04 4.66 -2.64
N LEU A 121 -0.67 3.90 -3.46
CA LEU A 121 -2.11 4.01 -3.60
C LEU A 121 -2.80 3.15 -2.53
N LYS A 122 -3.64 3.78 -1.70
CA LYS A 122 -4.46 3.13 -0.68
C LYS A 122 -5.92 3.17 -1.12
N THR A 123 -6.54 2.03 -1.41
CA THR A 123 -7.96 1.94 -1.79
C THR A 123 -8.64 0.76 -1.11
N LYS A 124 -9.94 0.58 -1.37
CA LYS A 124 -10.73 -0.53 -0.84
C LYS A 124 -11.43 -1.28 -1.96
N MET A 125 -11.59 -2.58 -1.75
CA MET A 125 -12.31 -3.47 -2.66
C MET A 125 -13.34 -4.26 -1.86
N ILE A 126 -14.49 -4.54 -2.46
CA ILE A 126 -15.57 -5.31 -1.85
C ILE A 126 -15.66 -6.65 -2.54
N GLU A 127 -15.73 -7.72 -1.74
CA GLU A 127 -16.05 -9.07 -2.14
C GLU A 127 -17.46 -9.40 -1.64
N PRO A 128 -18.50 -9.27 -2.49
CA PRO A 128 -19.87 -9.37 -2.01
C PRO A 128 -20.26 -10.80 -1.56
N ALA A 129 -19.71 -11.85 -2.19
CA ALA A 129 -19.99 -13.25 -1.82
C ALA A 129 -19.64 -13.55 -0.36
N ALA A 130 -18.54 -12.98 0.14
CA ALA A 130 -18.08 -13.15 1.51
C ALA A 130 -18.50 -12.00 2.43
N ASN A 131 -19.32 -11.05 1.95
CA ASN A 131 -19.65 -9.79 2.63
C ASN A 131 -18.41 -9.11 3.24
N ARG A 132 -17.35 -9.02 2.44
CA ARG A 132 -15.99 -8.71 2.91
C ARG A 132 -15.45 -7.46 2.24
N ILE A 133 -14.72 -6.65 3.00
CA ILE A 133 -14.01 -5.48 2.50
C ILE A 133 -12.52 -5.74 2.61
N TRP A 134 -11.82 -5.54 1.51
CA TRP A 134 -10.37 -5.64 1.38
C TRP A 134 -9.73 -4.25 1.41
N ASP A 135 -8.65 -4.11 2.17
CA ASP A 135 -7.72 -2.99 2.06
C ASP A 135 -6.73 -3.31 0.94
N VAL A 136 -6.74 -2.52 -0.13
CA VAL A 136 -5.88 -2.74 -1.31
C VAL A 136 -4.78 -1.67 -1.30
N LEU A 137 -3.55 -2.14 -1.27
CA LEU A 137 -2.34 -1.33 -1.25
C LEU A 137 -1.57 -1.58 -2.54
N VAL A 138 -1.35 -0.54 -3.33
CA VAL A 138 -0.55 -0.65 -4.55
C VAL A 138 0.69 0.22 -4.41
N LEU A 139 1.84 -0.43 -4.29
CA LEU A 139 3.15 0.24 -4.31
C LEU A 139 3.44 0.71 -5.74
N ILE A 140 3.77 1.98 -5.88
CA ILE A 140 4.20 2.56 -7.16
C ILE A 140 5.72 2.51 -7.20
N GLY A 141 6.25 1.58 -8.00
CA GLY A 141 7.69 1.37 -8.21
C GLY A 141 8.31 2.53 -8.96
N ASP A 142 9.55 2.89 -8.60
CA ASP A 142 10.34 3.90 -9.33
C ASP A 142 10.89 3.27 -10.59
N VAL A 143 10.66 3.93 -11.71
CA VAL A 143 11.38 3.65 -12.95
C VAL A 143 12.26 4.86 -13.18
N ASN A 144 13.58 4.66 -13.14
CA ASN A 144 14.59 5.72 -13.22
C ASN A 144 14.45 6.60 -14.49
N ASP A 145 13.54 7.57 -14.43
CA ASP A 145 13.16 8.55 -15.45
C ASP A 145 13.59 9.97 -15.05
N ASN A 146 14.14 10.10 -13.84
CA ASN A 146 14.78 11.30 -13.35
C ASN A 146 16.06 11.56 -14.16
N ASN A 147 15.95 12.48 -15.13
CA ASN A 147 17.11 13.05 -15.80
C ASN A 147 18.06 13.61 -14.73
N GLN A 148 19.32 13.14 -14.74
CA GLN A 148 20.39 13.73 -13.92
C GLN A 148 20.46 15.23 -14.22
N LYS A 149 20.06 16.05 -13.25
CA LYS A 149 20.36 17.49 -13.26
C LYS A 149 21.72 17.74 -12.64
#